data_AF-A0A9Q3GXQ5-F1
#
_entry.id   AF-A0A9Q3GXQ5-F1
#
_cell.length_a   1.000
_cell.length_b   1.000
_cell.length_c   1.000
_cell.angle_alpha   90.00
_cell.angle_beta   90.00
_cell.angle_gamma   90.00
#
_symmetry.space_group_name_H-M   'P 1'
#
loop_
_entity.id
_entity.type
_entity.pdbx_description
1 polymer ?
#
loop_
_entity_poly.entity_id
_entity_poly.type
_entity_poly.pdbx_seq_one_letter_code
_entity_poly.pdbx_strand_id
1 'polypeptide(L)'
;MDLPPLSFHPSLEEQWDWEEEPEEIETVLKVVPPAYHQSLDVLSKVKAEKPPPHRACNHHIKLEGLLPPVGVINTLSMNESETLQTYISENVEKDFIRSTCPFC
;
A
#
# COMPACT_ATOMS: atom_id res chain seq x y z
N MET A 1 44.93 17.88 -12.37
CA MET A 1 44.66 16.42 -12.34
C MET A 1 43.17 16.31 -12.19
N ASP A 2 42.48 16.22 -13.31
CA ASP A 2 41.03 16.23 -13.38
C ASP A 2 40.49 14.83 -13.05
N LEU A 3 39.53 14.77 -12.13
CA LEU A 3 38.80 13.55 -11.80
C LEU A 3 37.90 13.17 -12.98
N PRO A 4 37.80 11.88 -13.36
CA PRO A 4 36.89 11.47 -14.40
C PRO A 4 35.43 11.63 -13.96
N PRO A 5 34.50 11.92 -14.89
CA PRO A 5 33.08 12.01 -14.57
C PRO A 5 32.58 10.65 -14.12
N LEU A 6 31.84 10.63 -13.00
CA LEU A 6 31.11 9.45 -12.56
C LEU A 6 30.09 9.11 -13.64
N SER A 7 30.36 8.04 -14.40
CA SER A 7 29.41 7.45 -15.33
C SER A 7 28.15 7.05 -14.55
N PHE A 8 27.03 7.64 -14.92
CA PHE A 8 25.70 7.24 -14.46
C PHE A 8 25.50 5.78 -14.86
N HIS A 9 25.58 4.88 -13.89
CA HIS A 9 25.25 3.47 -14.12
C HIS A 9 23.73 3.36 -14.09
N PRO A 10 23.06 3.01 -15.21
CA PRO A 10 21.64 2.72 -15.18
C PRO A 10 21.51 1.28 -14.71
N SER A 11 21.26 1.08 -13.42
CA SER A 11 20.86 -0.22 -12.88
C SER A 11 19.98 0.03 -11.66
N LEU A 12 18.82 0.60 -11.94
CA LEU A 12 17.64 0.57 -11.08
C LEU A 12 16.50 -0.15 -11.80
N GLU A 13 16.85 -1.07 -12.70
CA GLU A 13 16.06 -2.27 -12.92
C GLU A 13 16.46 -3.27 -11.83
N GLU A 14 16.21 -2.92 -10.57
CA GLU A 14 15.74 -3.96 -9.65
C GLU A 14 14.31 -4.21 -10.12
N GLN A 15 14.18 -5.04 -11.16
CA GLN A 15 12.98 -5.79 -11.45
C GLN A 15 12.59 -6.44 -10.12
N TRP A 16 11.63 -5.83 -9.43
CA TRP A 16 11.02 -6.41 -8.25
C TRP A 16 10.32 -7.68 -8.72
N ASP A 17 11.08 -8.77 -8.64
CA ASP A 17 10.63 -10.12 -8.89
C ASP A 17 9.68 -10.47 -7.74
N TRP A 18 8.39 -10.24 -7.95
CA TRP A 18 7.33 -10.64 -7.04
C TRP A 18 7.12 -12.16 -7.14
N GLU A 19 8.18 -12.95 -6.95
CA GLU A 19 8.04 -14.37 -6.67
C GLU A 19 7.53 -14.51 -5.22
N GLU A 20 6.30 -15.01 -5.09
CA GLU A 20 5.62 -15.24 -3.82
C GLU A 20 6.31 -16.39 -3.08
N GLU A 21 7.40 -16.07 -2.38
CA GLU A 21 8.28 -17.02 -1.70
C GLU A 21 7.62 -17.60 -0.41
N PRO A 22 7.43 -18.92 -0.29
CA PRO A 22 6.97 -19.59 0.94
C PRO A 22 7.91 -19.42 2.14
N GLU A 23 9.07 -18.77 1.96
CA GLU A 23 10.03 -18.40 2.99
C GLU A 23 9.47 -17.44 4.07
N GLU A 24 8.34 -16.76 3.82
CA GLU A 24 7.83 -15.74 4.74
C GLU A 24 7.47 -16.31 6.14
N ILE A 25 6.81 -17.46 6.22
CA ILE A 25 6.38 -17.98 7.53
C ILE A 25 7.57 -18.53 8.33
N GLU A 26 8.52 -19.19 7.66
CA GLU A 26 9.71 -19.75 8.31
C GLU A 26 10.64 -18.64 8.82
N THR A 27 10.79 -17.56 8.05
CA THR A 27 11.57 -16.40 8.48
C THR A 27 10.91 -15.69 9.66
N VAL A 28 9.58 -15.51 9.64
CA VAL A 28 8.83 -14.89 10.73
C VAL A 28 8.92 -15.73 12.02
N LEU A 29 8.85 -17.06 11.93
CA LEU A 29 9.00 -17.98 13.08
C LEU A 29 10.33 -17.81 13.82
N LYS A 30 11.42 -17.53 13.10
CA LYS A 30 12.77 -17.36 13.67
C LYS A 30 12.91 -16.06 14.46
N VAL A 31 12.12 -15.03 14.14
CA VAL A 31 12.22 -13.69 14.73
C VAL A 31 11.15 -13.45 15.80
N VAL A 32 9.98 -14.07 15.65
CA VAL A 32 8.84 -13.85 16.54
C VAL A 32 9.00 -14.64 17.84
N PRO A 33 8.81 -14.01 19.02
CA PRO A 33 8.84 -14.71 20.30
C PRO A 33 7.82 -15.86 20.37
N PRO A 34 8.13 -16.98 21.06
CA PRO A 34 7.25 -18.15 21.13
C PRO A 34 5.82 -17.87 21.60
N ALA A 35 5.64 -16.85 22.45
CA ALA A 35 4.32 -16.43 22.94
C ALA A 35 3.34 -16.01 21.82
N TYR A 36 3.85 -15.61 20.65
CA TYR A 36 3.05 -15.14 19.52
C TYR A 36 3.00 -16.14 18.36
N HIS A 37 3.59 -17.33 18.50
CA HIS A 37 3.58 -18.36 17.45
C HIS A 37 2.17 -18.84 17.08
N GLN A 38 1.19 -18.69 17.98
CA GLN A 38 -0.21 -18.99 17.69
C GLN A 38 -0.89 -17.98 16.77
N SER A 39 -0.33 -16.77 16.65
CA SER A 39 -0.87 -15.66 15.86
C SER A 39 0.08 -15.22 14.76
N LEU A 40 0.85 -16.15 14.18
CA LEU A 40 1.74 -15.82 13.05
C LEU A 40 0.96 -15.38 11.82
N ASP A 41 -0.31 -15.80 11.74
CA ASP A 41 -1.19 -15.48 10.64
C ASP A 41 -1.49 -13.97 10.54
N VAL A 42 -1.47 -13.24 11.65
CA VAL A 42 -1.63 -11.77 11.64
C VAL A 42 -0.39 -11.04 11.12
N LEU A 43 0.74 -11.73 10.97
CA LEU A 43 2.00 -11.18 10.47
C LEU A 43 2.24 -11.51 8.98
N SER A 44 1.31 -12.21 8.33
CA SER A 44 1.42 -12.53 6.90
C SER A 44 1.21 -11.28 6.05
N LYS A 45 2.18 -10.94 5.19
CA LYS A 45 2.06 -9.86 4.20
C LYS A 45 0.87 -10.11 3.27
N VAL A 46 0.71 -11.33 2.75
CA VAL A 46 -0.40 -11.69 1.85
C VAL A 46 -1.77 -11.44 2.50
N LYS A 47 -1.92 -11.74 3.80
CA LYS A 47 -3.16 -11.43 4.53
C LYS A 47 -3.31 -9.93 4.80
N ALA A 48 -2.20 -9.22 5.02
CA ALA A 48 -2.20 -7.78 5.23
C ALA A 48 -2.58 -6.98 3.98
N GLU A 49 -2.39 -7.54 2.78
CA GLU A 49 -2.83 -6.94 1.51
C GLU A 49 -4.33 -7.04 1.25
N LYS A 50 -5.10 -7.67 2.15
CA LYS A 50 -6.55 -7.80 2.04
C LYS A 50 -7.24 -6.96 3.10
N PRO A 51 -8.31 -6.20 2.76
CA PRO A 51 -9.06 -5.47 3.76
C PRO A 51 -9.65 -6.43 4.79
N PRO A 52 -9.68 -6.06 6.08
CA PRO A 52 -10.37 -6.85 7.07
C PRO A 52 -11.86 -6.98 6.71
N PRO A 53 -12.50 -8.11 7.04
CA PRO A 53 -13.91 -8.31 6.75
C PRO A 53 -14.75 -7.23 7.44
N HIS A 54 -15.80 -6.75 6.76
CA HIS A 54 -16.74 -5.78 7.33
C HIS A 54 -17.38 -6.36 8.59
N ARG A 55 -17.41 -5.58 9.69
CA ARG A 55 -18.00 -6.01 10.97
C ARG A 55 -19.16 -5.09 11.34
N ALA A 56 -20.03 -5.58 12.23
CA ALA A 56 -21.13 -4.77 12.78
C ALA A 56 -20.63 -3.54 13.56
N CYS A 57 -19.37 -3.57 13.99
CA CYS A 57 -18.70 -2.50 14.73
C CYS A 57 -17.86 -1.57 13.83
N ASN A 58 -18.13 -1.50 12.52
CA ASN A 58 -17.50 -0.50 11.68
C ASN A 58 -17.75 0.91 12.24
N HIS A 59 -16.71 1.74 12.21
CA HIS A 59 -16.75 3.04 12.85
C HIS A 59 -17.76 3.95 12.15
N HIS A 60 -18.83 4.34 12.85
CA HIS A 60 -19.81 5.29 12.36
C HIS A 60 -19.33 6.71 12.66
N ILE A 61 -18.95 7.44 11.61
CA ILE A 61 -18.60 8.86 11.72
C ILE A 61 -19.91 9.67 11.73
N LYS A 62 -20.29 10.18 12.89
CA LYS A 62 -21.44 11.08 13.02
C LYS A 62 -21.04 12.47 12.55
N LEU A 63 -21.71 12.99 11.53
CA LEU A 63 -21.51 14.35 11.06
C LEU A 63 -22.27 15.33 11.96
N GLU A 64 -21.61 16.44 12.29
CA GLU A 64 -22.20 17.57 13.02
C GLU A 64 -22.07 18.83 12.14
N GLY A 65 -23.14 19.61 12.02
CA GLY A 65 -23.14 20.86 11.24
C GLY A 65 -23.44 20.68 9.75
N LEU A 66 -22.87 21.56 8.92
CA LEU A 66 -23.11 21.62 7.46
C LEU A 66 -22.18 20.67 6.71
N LEU A 67 -22.63 20.18 5.54
CA LEU A 67 -21.81 19.35 4.65
C LEU A 67 -20.55 20.12 4.19
N PRO A 68 -19.38 19.46 4.12
CA PRO A 68 -18.17 20.11 3.62
C PRO A 68 -18.36 20.52 2.15
N PRO A 69 -17.86 21.69 1.75
CA PRO A 69 -17.88 22.10 0.34
C PRO A 69 -16.97 21.19 -0.48
N VAL A 70 -17.28 21.05 -1.77
CA VAL A 70 -16.40 20.34 -2.71
C VAL A 70 -15.12 21.15 -2.89
N GLY A 71 -13.99 20.58 -2.48
CA GLY A 71 -12.66 21.18 -2.62
C GLY A 71 -12.18 21.15 -4.07
N VAL A 72 -11.23 22.04 -4.40
CA VAL A 72 -10.50 21.98 -5.67
C VAL A 72 -9.43 20.88 -5.61
N ILE A 73 -9.18 20.25 -6.76
CA ILE A 73 -8.08 19.28 -6.90
C ILE A 73 -6.80 20.08 -7.18
N ASN A 74 -5.76 19.85 -6.38
CA ASN A 74 -4.46 20.49 -6.59
C ASN A 74 -3.74 19.88 -7.79
N THR A 75 -3.05 20.71 -8.56
CA THR A 75 -2.21 20.24 -9.67
C THR A 75 -0.96 19.57 -9.13
N LEU A 76 -0.65 18.39 -9.65
CA LEU A 76 0.57 17.64 -9.32
C LEU A 76 1.60 17.78 -10.46
N SER A 77 2.88 17.66 -10.12
CA SER A 77 3.92 17.48 -11.14
C SER A 77 3.77 16.12 -11.85
N MET A 78 4.43 15.95 -12.99
CA MET A 78 4.37 14.71 -13.77
C MET A 78 4.77 13.49 -12.94
N ASN A 79 5.91 13.56 -12.24
CA ASN A 79 6.42 12.47 -11.42
C ASN A 79 5.48 12.13 -10.24
N GLU A 80 4.91 13.15 -9.58
CA GLU A 80 3.93 12.94 -8.51
C GLU A 80 2.66 12.28 -9.05
N SER A 81 2.19 12.68 -10.23
CA SER A 81 1.01 12.09 -10.86
C SER A 81 1.24 10.64 -11.26
N GLU A 82 2.38 10.30 -11.84
CA GLU A 82 2.73 8.92 -12.21
C GLU A 82 2.80 8.03 -10.96
N THR A 83 3.53 8.48 -9.94
CA THR A 83 3.65 7.76 -8.66
C THR A 83 2.29 7.55 -7.99
N LEU A 84 1.45 8.59 -7.96
CA LEU A 84 0.11 8.53 -7.38
C LEU A 84 -0.80 7.58 -8.17
N GLN A 85 -0.73 7.59 -9.50
CA GLN A 85 -1.53 6.69 -10.34
C GLN A 85 -1.16 5.22 -10.09
N THR A 86 0.13 4.89 -10.00
CA THR A 86 0.57 3.54 -9.65
C THR A 86 0.01 3.11 -8.30
N TYR A 87 0.18 3.95 -7.27
CA TYR A 87 -0.33 3.66 -5.93
C TYR A 87 -1.86 3.46 -5.93
N ILE A 88 -2.62 4.35 -6.58
CA ILE A 88 -4.08 4.22 -6.64
C ILE A 88 -4.47 2.92 -7.34
N SER A 89 -3.81 2.58 -8.44
CA SER A 89 -4.13 1.38 -9.22
C SER A 89 -3.91 0.10 -8.40
N GLU A 90 -2.75 -0.03 -7.75
CA GLU A 90 -2.42 -1.15 -6.86
C GLU A 90 -3.42 -1.28 -5.70
N ASN A 91 -3.83 -0.16 -5.10
CA ASN A 91 -4.73 -0.18 -3.95
C ASN A 91 -6.21 -0.33 -4.35
N VAL A 92 -6.57 -0.04 -5.61
CA VAL A 92 -7.86 -0.40 -6.19
C VAL A 92 -7.93 -1.90 -6.46
N GLU A 93 -6.86 -2.49 -7.00
CA GLU A 93 -6.77 -3.95 -7.20
C GLU A 93 -6.86 -4.72 -5.88
N LYS A 94 -6.29 -4.17 -4.79
CA LYS A 94 -6.36 -4.73 -3.43
C LYS A 94 -7.70 -4.47 -2.71
N ASP A 95 -8.68 -3.85 -3.36
CA ASP A 95 -9.97 -3.45 -2.76
C ASP A 95 -9.86 -2.46 -1.58
N PHE A 96 -8.70 -1.83 -1.36
CA PHE A 96 -8.52 -0.79 -0.32
C PHE A 96 -9.16 0.53 -0.72
N ILE A 97 -9.09 0.87 -2.01
CA ILE A 97 -9.73 2.05 -2.58
C ILE A 97 -10.86 1.58 -3.48
N ARG A 98 -12.07 2.11 -3.24
CA ARG A 98 -13.23 1.83 -4.07
C ARG A 98 -13.78 3.12 -4.64
N SER A 99 -14.02 3.12 -5.95
CA SER A 99 -14.79 4.20 -6.58
C SER A 99 -16.22 4.15 -6.06
N THR A 100 -16.63 5.19 -5.34
CA THR A 100 -18.03 5.43 -5.00
C THR A 100 -18.61 6.29 -6.10
N CYS A 101 -19.48 5.73 -6.93
CA CYS A 101 -20.20 6.54 -7.92
C CYS A 101 -21.06 7.58 -7.18
N PRO A 102 -20.85 8.89 -7.38
CA PRO A 102 -21.72 9.90 -6.79
C PRO A 102 -23.03 10.10 -7.58
N PHE A 103 -23.15 9.48 -8.77
CA PHE A 103 -24.19 9.76 -9.78
C PHE A 103 -24.90 8.51 -10.35
N CYS A 104 -24.82 7.35 -9.68
CA CYS A 104 -25.69 6.19 -9.98
C CYS A 104 -26.91 6.17 -9.07
#